data_AF-A0A0D8XJ59-F1
#
_entry.id   AF-A0A0D8XJ59-F1
#
_cell.length_a   1.000
_cell.length_b   1.000
_cell.length_c   1.000
_cell.angle_alpha   90.00
_cell.angle_beta   90.00
_cell.angle_gamma   90.00
#
_symmetry.space_group_name_H-M   'P 1'
#
loop_
_entity.id
_entity.type
_entity.pdbx_description
1 polymer ?
#
loop_
_entity_poly.entity_id
_entity_poly.type
_entity_poly.pdbx_seq_one_letter_code
_entity_poly.pdbx_strand_id
1 'polypeptide(L)'
;MENVVSNLLQNILKIVDSWWKTLPKDENLVGLKPQEMNKPMIPFLQMVNGRTNKVGCAYHICGQDYYDQYVQPFILFVCKYGHPLIKIGDPIYTVGPPCDSCKNRCLHGALCDTMFGRY
;
A
#
# COMPACT_ATOMS: atom_id res chain seq x y z
N MET A 1 -19.98 6.69 19.91
CA MET A 1 -19.50 5.29 19.86
C MET A 1 -19.95 4.59 18.58
N GLU A 2 -21.26 4.61 18.25
CA GLU A 2 -21.80 4.03 17.01
C GLU A 2 -21.09 4.55 15.74
N ASN A 3 -20.72 5.83 15.67
CA ASN A 3 -20.19 6.45 14.45
C ASN A 3 -18.77 6.01 14.02
N VAL A 4 -17.93 5.49 14.92
CA VAL A 4 -16.56 5.03 14.56
C VAL A 4 -16.59 3.58 14.08
N VAL A 5 -17.35 2.73 14.75
CA VAL A 5 -17.50 1.31 14.39
C VAL A 5 -18.43 1.15 13.17
N SER A 6 -19.49 1.95 13.07
CA SER A 6 -20.41 1.90 11.91
C SER A 6 -19.75 2.32 10.59
N ASN A 7 -18.60 2.99 10.67
CA ASN A 7 -17.89 3.53 9.51
C ASN A 7 -16.43 3.04 9.38
N LEU A 8 -16.08 1.95 10.05
CA LEU A 8 -14.73 1.38 10.05
C LEU A 8 -14.19 1.17 8.62
N LEU A 9 -15.00 0.61 7.73
CA LEU A 9 -14.63 0.39 6.33
C LEU A 9 -14.30 1.70 5.63
N GLN A 10 -15.14 2.73 5.76
CA GLN A 10 -14.88 4.04 5.12
C GLN A 10 -13.63 4.70 5.70
N ASN A 11 -13.37 4.55 7.00
CA ASN A 11 -12.17 5.08 7.63
C ASN A 11 -10.92 4.37 7.10
N ILE A 12 -10.94 3.04 6.97
CA ILE A 12 -9.84 2.27 6.38
C ILE A 12 -9.62 2.69 4.92
N LEU A 13 -10.68 2.83 4.12
CA LEU A 13 -10.57 3.29 2.73
C LEU A 13 -9.93 4.67 2.63
N LYS A 14 -10.30 5.62 3.50
CA LYS A 14 -9.67 6.95 3.57
C LYS A 14 -8.19 6.87 3.92
N ILE A 15 -7.79 5.95 4.82
CA ILE A 15 -6.38 5.76 5.18
C ILE A 15 -5.61 5.21 3.97
N VAL A 16 -6.12 4.18 3.30
CA VAL A 16 -5.47 3.59 2.10
C VAL A 16 -5.39 4.62 0.97
N ASP A 17 -6.44 5.40 0.75
CA ASP A 17 -6.45 6.50 -0.22
C ASP A 17 -5.44 7.59 0.14
N SER A 18 -5.25 7.90 1.42
CA SER A 18 -4.20 8.84 1.85
C SER A 18 -2.79 8.33 1.53
N TRP A 19 -2.53 7.03 1.63
CA TRP A 19 -1.26 6.43 1.23
C TRP A 19 -1.04 6.53 -0.27
N TRP A 20 -2.07 6.23 -1.07
CA TRP A 20 -2.04 6.35 -2.52
C TRP A 20 -1.73 7.79 -2.97
N LYS A 21 -2.32 8.78 -2.30
CA LYS A 21 -2.15 10.22 -2.58
C LYS A 21 -0.79 10.80 -2.16
N THR A 22 0.12 9.98 -1.63
CA THR A 22 1.49 10.44 -1.36
C THR A 22 2.32 10.66 -2.63
N LEU A 23 1.86 10.16 -3.78
CA LEU A 23 2.44 10.48 -5.09
C LEU A 23 2.16 11.96 -5.46
N PRO A 24 3.19 12.76 -5.79
CA PRO A 24 2.99 14.09 -6.37
C PRO A 24 2.28 14.01 -7.72
N LYS A 25 1.37 14.94 -8.00
CA LYS A 25 0.52 14.92 -9.23
C LYS A 25 1.33 14.91 -10.54
N ASP A 26 2.53 15.48 -10.53
CA ASP A 26 3.37 15.66 -11.71
C ASP A 26 4.53 14.66 -11.78
N GLU A 27 4.56 13.66 -10.89
CA GLU A 27 5.64 12.68 -10.85
C GLU A 27 5.56 11.72 -12.05
N ASN A 28 6.69 11.55 -12.74
CA ASN A 28 6.80 10.54 -13.79
C ASN A 28 6.98 9.15 -13.17
N LEU A 29 5.99 8.28 -13.37
CA LEU A 29 6.03 6.91 -12.87
C LEU A 29 6.96 6.01 -13.69
N VAL A 30 7.28 6.36 -14.94
CA VAL A 30 8.04 5.49 -15.85
C VAL A 30 9.49 5.34 -15.37
N GLY A 31 9.90 4.11 -15.08
CA GLY A 31 11.27 3.83 -14.63
C GLY A 31 11.59 4.39 -13.25
N LEU A 32 10.56 4.64 -12.43
CA LEU A 32 10.72 5.21 -11.09
C LEU A 32 11.65 4.35 -10.22
N LYS A 33 12.70 5.02 -9.71
CA LYS A 33 13.68 4.47 -8.77
C LYS A 33 13.67 5.34 -7.52
N PRO A 34 13.35 4.81 -6.34
CA PRO A 34 13.29 5.61 -5.12
C PRO A 34 14.62 6.28 -4.84
N GLN A 35 14.53 7.53 -4.43
CA GLN A 35 15.62 8.34 -3.91
C GLN A 35 15.28 8.80 -2.51
N GLU A 36 16.26 9.36 -1.82
CA GLU A 36 16.08 9.72 -0.42
C GLU A 36 15.10 10.88 -0.21
N MET A 37 14.93 11.73 -1.22
CA MET A 37 13.88 12.75 -1.26
C MET A 37 12.46 12.17 -1.37
N ASN A 38 12.30 10.91 -1.84
CA ASN A 38 11.00 10.28 -2.01
C ASN A 38 10.47 9.62 -0.72
N LYS A 39 11.09 9.84 0.44
CA LYS A 39 10.60 9.35 1.74
C LYS A 39 9.11 9.63 1.98
N PRO A 40 8.55 10.82 1.68
CA PRO A 40 7.12 11.08 1.83
C PRO A 40 6.23 10.17 0.97
N MET A 41 6.76 9.62 -0.13
CA MET A 41 6.05 8.78 -1.09
C MET A 41 6.13 7.28 -0.76
N ILE A 42 6.86 6.89 0.30
CA ILE A 42 7.04 5.49 0.69
C ILE A 42 5.71 4.72 0.73
N PRO A 43 4.59 5.26 1.27
CA PRO A 43 3.32 4.55 1.27
C PRO A 43 2.86 4.17 -0.15
N PHE A 44 2.88 5.11 -1.10
CA PHE A 44 2.56 4.83 -2.50
C PHE A 44 3.56 3.84 -3.12
N LEU A 45 4.87 4.05 -2.92
CA LEU A 45 5.92 3.23 -3.51
C LEU A 45 5.81 1.76 -3.08
N GLN A 46 5.42 1.49 -1.83
CA GLN A 46 5.17 0.12 -1.36
C GLN A 46 3.93 -0.49 -2.02
N MET A 47 2.86 0.29 -2.21
CA MET A 47 1.63 -0.19 -2.86
C MET A 47 1.86 -0.59 -4.31
N VAL A 48 2.70 0.13 -5.05
CA VAL A 48 2.92 -0.11 -6.50
C VAL A 48 4.19 -0.90 -6.82
N ASN A 49 4.88 -1.42 -5.80
CA ASN A 49 6.05 -2.28 -5.99
C ASN A 49 5.65 -3.58 -6.70
N GLY A 50 6.00 -3.70 -7.98
CA GLY A 50 5.60 -4.81 -8.86
C GLY A 50 6.15 -6.18 -8.44
N ARG A 51 7.08 -6.23 -7.47
CA ARG A 51 7.59 -7.47 -6.89
C ARG A 51 6.82 -7.92 -5.64
N THR A 52 5.95 -7.08 -5.10
CA THR A 52 5.17 -7.39 -3.89
C THR A 52 3.91 -8.14 -4.27
N ASN A 53 3.73 -9.34 -3.72
CA ASN A 53 2.54 -10.17 -3.94
C ASN A 53 1.83 -10.61 -2.64
N LYS A 54 2.27 -10.08 -1.50
CA LYS A 54 1.71 -10.38 -0.18
C LYS A 54 1.54 -9.09 0.60
N VAL A 55 0.40 -8.95 1.23
CA VAL A 55 0.09 -7.87 2.17
C VAL A 55 -0.73 -8.43 3.32
N GLY A 56 -0.46 -7.95 4.53
CA GLY A 56 -1.27 -8.24 5.72
C GLY A 56 -1.52 -6.97 6.49
N CYS A 57 -2.76 -6.72 6.88
CA CYS A 57 -3.14 -5.50 7.59
C CYS A 57 -3.86 -5.83 8.90
N ALA A 58 -3.77 -4.92 9.87
CA ALA A 58 -4.48 -4.97 11.14
C ALA A 58 -4.90 -3.57 11.55
N TYR A 59 -5.93 -3.48 12.40
CA TYR A 59 -6.33 -2.22 13.02
C TYR A 59 -6.48 -2.37 14.53
N HIS A 60 -6.38 -1.25 15.22
CA HIS A 60 -6.68 -1.11 16.64
C HIS A 60 -7.42 0.21 16.87
N ILE A 61 -8.39 0.22 17.78
CA ILE A 61 -9.10 1.43 18.19
C ILE A 61 -8.43 1.93 19.47
N CYS A 62 -7.77 3.08 19.38
CA CYS A 62 -7.08 3.73 20.48
C CYS A 62 -7.97 4.78 21.15
N GLY A 63 -7.64 5.21 22.37
CA GLY A 63 -8.39 6.26 23.08
C GLY A 63 -9.74 5.78 23.61
N GLN A 64 -9.83 4.48 23.93
CA GLN A 64 -11.04 3.84 24.45
C GLN A 64 -10.89 3.45 25.94
N ASP A 65 -9.79 3.89 26.58
CA ASP A 65 -9.50 3.56 27.97
C ASP A 65 -10.40 4.35 28.92
N TYR A 66 -10.95 3.64 29.92
CA TYR A 66 -11.84 4.20 30.95
C TYR A 66 -11.21 5.39 31.71
N TYR A 67 -9.88 5.44 31.79
CA TYR A 67 -9.15 6.47 32.53
C TYR A 67 -8.84 7.74 31.73
N ASP A 68 -9.08 7.75 30.41
CA ASP A 68 -8.74 8.88 29.55
C ASP A 68 -9.95 9.34 28.70
N GLN A 69 -11.00 9.74 29.41
CA GLN A 69 -12.27 10.24 28.85
C GLN A 69 -12.14 11.50 27.98
N TYR A 70 -10.96 12.13 27.93
CA TYR A 70 -10.71 13.35 27.16
C TYR A 70 -10.12 13.09 25.78
N VAL A 71 -9.66 11.85 25.51
CA VAL A 71 -9.12 11.47 24.20
C VAL A 71 -10.23 10.99 23.29
N GLN A 72 -10.33 11.60 22.11
CA GLN A 72 -11.25 11.13 21.07
C GLN A 72 -10.72 9.82 20.48
N PRO A 73 -11.57 8.78 20.32
CA PRO A 73 -11.15 7.50 19.80
C PRO A 73 -10.67 7.62 18.35
N PHE A 74 -9.58 6.94 18.00
CA PHE A 74 -9.03 6.94 16.65
C PHE A 74 -8.59 5.53 16.22
N ILE A 75 -8.48 5.32 14.92
CA ILE A 75 -8.09 4.02 14.34
C ILE A 75 -6.59 4.07 14.01
N LEU A 76 -5.82 3.17 14.63
CA LEU A 76 -4.49 2.81 14.18
C LEU A 76 -4.61 1.67 13.15
N PHE A 77 -4.34 1.95 11.88
CA PHE A 77 -4.39 0.95 10.80
C PHE A 77 -2.99 0.76 10.20
N VAL A 78 -2.51 -0.48 10.15
CA VAL A 78 -1.15 -0.80 9.71
C VAL A 78 -1.21 -1.95 8.71
N CYS A 79 -0.50 -1.79 7.59
CA CYS A 79 -0.24 -2.85 6.63
C CYS A 79 1.26 -3.17 6.57
N LYS A 80 1.60 -4.46 6.45
CA LYS A 80 2.94 -4.94 6.15
C LYS A 80 2.94 -5.62 4.78
N TYR A 81 3.95 -5.30 3.99
CA TYR A 81 4.18 -5.87 2.67
C TYR A 81 5.21 -7.00 2.74
N GLY A 82 5.03 -8.02 1.91
CA GLY A 82 6.01 -9.08 1.72
C GLY A 82 7.30 -8.58 1.07
N HIS A 83 8.35 -9.38 1.18
CA HIS A 83 9.61 -9.08 0.49
C HIS A 83 9.48 -9.29 -1.03
N PRO A 84 10.28 -8.59 -1.85
CA PRO A 84 11.25 -7.57 -1.45
C PRO A 84 10.58 -6.21 -1.18
N LEU A 85 11.03 -5.52 -0.12
CA LEU A 85 10.64 -4.14 0.16
C LEU A 85 11.30 -3.17 -0.84
N ILE A 86 10.74 -1.97 -0.98
CA ILE A 86 11.37 -0.91 -1.78
C ILE A 86 12.77 -0.58 -1.27
N LYS A 87 13.66 -0.22 -2.20
CA LYS A 87 15.05 0.13 -1.90
C LYS A 87 15.46 1.30 -2.80
N ILE A 88 16.30 2.19 -2.26
CA ILE A 88 16.87 3.31 -3.01
C ILE A 88 17.64 2.79 -4.23
N GLY A 89 17.42 3.42 -5.38
CA GLY A 89 18.09 3.09 -6.65
C GLY A 89 17.52 1.87 -7.38
N ASP A 90 16.73 1.02 -6.71
CA ASP A 90 16.08 -0.13 -7.33
C ASP A 90 14.77 0.29 -8.00
N PRO A 91 14.50 -0.14 -9.24
CA PRO A 91 13.24 0.20 -9.91
C PRO A 91 12.05 -0.45 -9.20
N ILE A 92 10.96 0.32 -9.05
CA ILE A 92 9.73 -0.13 -8.38
C ILE A 92 8.98 -1.21 -9.18
N TYR A 93 9.13 -1.20 -10.51
CA TYR A 93 8.58 -2.22 -11.41
C TYR A 93 9.42 -2.27 -12.70
N THR A 94 9.26 -3.35 -13.47
CA THR A 94 9.89 -3.49 -14.79
C THR A 94 9.10 -2.71 -15.82
N VAL A 95 9.76 -1.77 -16.53
CA VAL A 95 9.11 -1.00 -17.60
C VAL A 95 8.83 -1.91 -18.79
N GLY A 96 7.60 -1.85 -19.31
CA GLY A 96 7.17 -2.59 -20.49
C GLY A 96 5.65 -2.69 -20.59
N PRO A 97 5.13 -3.39 -21.61
CA PRO A 97 3.71 -3.70 -21.69
C PRO A 97 3.25 -4.48 -20.45
N PRO A 98 2.00 -4.27 -19.99
CA PRO A 98 1.45 -5.04 -18.89
C PRO A 98 1.59 -6.55 -19.15
N CYS A 99 1.97 -7.29 -18.10
CA CYS A 99 2.13 -8.74 -18.14
C CYS A 99 3.17 -9.31 -19.14
N ASP A 100 4.09 -8.50 -19.69
CA ASP A 100 5.09 -9.01 -20.65
C ASP A 100 5.95 -10.15 -20.06
N SER A 101 6.23 -10.10 -18.75
CA SER A 101 6.94 -11.16 -18.01
C SER A 101 6.08 -12.36 -17.59
N CYS A 102 4.77 -12.34 -17.83
CA CYS A 102 3.82 -13.34 -17.32
C CYS A 102 2.62 -13.58 -18.26
N LYS A 103 2.85 -13.59 -19.58
CA LYS A 103 1.79 -13.61 -20.62
C LYS A 103 0.66 -14.61 -20.36
N ASN A 104 0.99 -15.85 -19.96
CA ASN A 104 0.01 -16.92 -19.72
C ASN A 104 -0.70 -16.84 -18.36
N ARG A 105 -0.38 -15.84 -17.54
CA ARG A 105 -0.87 -15.65 -16.17
C ARG A 105 -1.27 -14.19 -15.93
N CYS A 106 -1.74 -13.51 -16.97
CA CYS A 106 -2.16 -12.12 -16.88
C CYS A 106 -3.62 -12.03 -16.42
N LEU A 107 -3.83 -11.43 -15.25
CA LEU A 107 -5.14 -11.11 -14.71
C LEU A 107 -5.56 -9.72 -15.16
N HIS A 108 -6.78 -9.62 -15.69
CA HIS A 108 -7.41 -8.38 -16.14
C HIS A 108 -6.55 -7.54 -17.11
N GLY A 109 -5.64 -8.19 -17.85
CA GLY A 109 -4.74 -7.51 -18.80
C GLY A 109 -3.69 -6.60 -18.16
N ALA A 110 -3.50 -6.65 -16.83
CA ALA A 110 -2.68 -5.68 -16.10
C ALA A 110 -1.73 -6.27 -15.05
N LEU A 111 -2.12 -7.36 -14.37
CA LEU A 111 -1.39 -7.90 -13.22
C LEU A 111 -1.00 -9.36 -13.43
N CYS A 112 0.16 -9.76 -12.93
CA CYS A 112 0.59 -11.15 -12.96
C CYS A 112 -0.03 -11.96 -11.81
N ASP A 113 -0.63 -13.12 -12.12
CA ASP A 113 -1.00 -14.10 -11.10
C ASP A 113 0.26 -14.78 -10.53
N THR A 114 0.42 -14.73 -9.21
CA THR A 114 1.55 -15.31 -8.49
C THR A 114 1.22 -16.59 -7.72
N MET A 115 -0.04 -17.05 -7.76
CA MET A 115 -0.50 -18.23 -7.00
C MET A 115 0.13 -19.55 -7.45
N PHE A 116 0.64 -19.63 -8.68
CA PHE A 116 1.23 -20.85 -9.26
C PHE A 116 2.77 -20.89 -9.27
N GLY A 117 3.44 -19.97 -8.58
CA GLY A 117 4.91 -19.86 -8.55
C GLY A 117 5.50 -20.06 -7.16
N ARG A 118 5.24 -21.19 -6.51
CA ARG A 118 6.05 -21.65 -5.37
C ARG A 118 7.28 -22.36 -5.94
N TYR A 119 8.44 -21.72 -5.86
CA TYR A 119 9.73 -22.40 -5.78
C TYR A 119 10.23 -22.25 -4.35
#